data_AF-A0A3B8Z135-F1
#
_entry.id   AF-A0A3B8Z135-F1
#
_cell.length_a   1.000
_cell.length_b   1.000
_cell.length_c   1.000
_cell.angle_alpha   90.00
_cell.angle_beta   90.00
_cell.angle_gamma   90.00
#
_symmetry.space_group_name_H-M   'P 1'
#
loop_
_entity.id
_entity.type
_entity.pdbx_description
1 polymer ?
#
loop_
_entity_poly.entity_id
_entity_poly.type
_entity_poly.pdbx_seq_one_letter_code
_entity_poly.pdbx_strand_id
1 'polypeptide(L)'
;MSCRCRSANIVQQRLCCSLRFRCKGICRKFAPSKGCTMTEILGLYPDFFDFPGFARLGLRLALNLAFTAMIVLGVYVRRYGKNEYIFTYFMFNAITFALCFLLRKVPIELGFALGLFAVFGILRYRTEAIRTQDLTYMFVVIGLAILNAVANKKVSLAELLLVNGSIVFLTAMLERLPMFRRDQSRVVTYDNMDIIRRNDREALIEDLRTRTGINIQRVSVGSVNLLRDTAQVTVYFPEEDPN
;
A
#
# COMPACT_ATOMS: atom_id res chain seq x y z
N MET A 1 -38.09 -7.55 -56.54
CA MET A 1 -38.02 -7.76 -55.07
C MET A 1 -38.37 -6.46 -54.38
N SER A 2 -39.59 -6.37 -53.85
CA SER A 2 -40.20 -5.14 -53.31
C SER A 2 -39.85 -4.98 -51.82
N CYS A 3 -39.10 -3.93 -51.46
CA CYS A 3 -38.95 -3.51 -50.06
C CYS A 3 -40.11 -2.58 -49.70
N ARG A 4 -41.08 -3.12 -48.97
CA ARG A 4 -42.26 -2.40 -48.50
C ARG A 4 -41.98 -1.82 -47.11
N CYS A 5 -41.47 -0.58 -47.04
CA CYS A 5 -41.42 0.19 -45.79
C CYS A 5 -42.79 0.83 -45.53
N ARG A 6 -43.64 0.17 -44.74
CA ARG A 6 -44.86 0.79 -44.20
C ARG A 6 -44.47 1.65 -43.00
N SER A 7 -44.77 2.94 -43.09
CA SER A 7 -44.62 3.95 -42.02
C SER A 7 -43.20 4.46 -41.76
N ALA A 8 -42.71 5.34 -42.64
CA ALA A 8 -41.66 6.29 -42.29
C ALA A 8 -41.93 7.62 -43.01
N ASN A 9 -41.86 8.73 -42.26
CA ASN A 9 -42.04 10.09 -42.77
C ASN A 9 -41.06 10.40 -43.93
N ILE A 10 -41.54 11.16 -44.91
CA ILE A 10 -40.89 11.50 -46.20
C ILE A 10 -39.46 12.07 -46.05
N VAL A 11 -39.09 12.61 -44.88
CA VAL A 11 -37.78 13.22 -44.62
C VAL A 11 -36.66 12.17 -44.44
N GLN A 12 -36.94 10.98 -43.91
CA GLN A 12 -35.91 9.95 -43.64
C GLN A 12 -35.52 9.12 -44.87
N GLN A 13 -36.34 9.09 -45.92
CA GLN A 13 -36.01 8.35 -47.14
C GLN A 13 -34.92 9.04 -47.99
N ARG A 14 -34.77 10.37 -47.91
CA ARG A 14 -33.79 11.10 -48.73
C ARG A 14 -32.35 10.96 -48.22
N LEU A 15 -32.12 10.81 -46.91
CA LEU A 15 -30.76 10.64 -46.37
C LEU A 15 -30.14 9.26 -46.64
N CYS A 16 -30.97 8.22 -46.82
CA CYS A 16 -30.48 6.86 -47.01
C CYS A 16 -29.95 6.59 -48.44
N CYS A 17 -30.18 7.52 -49.38
CA CYS A 17 -29.87 7.32 -50.80
C CYS A 17 -28.56 8.00 -51.27
N SER A 18 -27.97 8.95 -50.52
CA SER A 18 -26.81 9.73 -51.02
C SER A 18 -25.42 9.29 -50.52
N LEU A 19 -25.32 8.56 -49.41
CA LEU A 19 -24.03 8.12 -48.85
C LEU A 19 -23.92 6.59 -48.89
N ARG A 20 -23.37 6.11 -49.99
CA ARG A 20 -23.12 4.69 -50.29
C ARG A 20 -21.94 4.14 -49.47
N PHE A 21 -21.97 4.27 -48.14
CA PHE A 21 -21.05 3.59 -47.23
C PHE A 21 -21.73 2.38 -46.59
N ARG A 22 -21.21 1.22 -47.00
CA ARG A 22 -21.31 -0.13 -46.45
C ARG A 22 -21.70 -0.17 -44.95
N CYS A 23 -22.99 -0.31 -44.65
CA CYS A 23 -23.50 -0.51 -43.29
C CYS A 23 -24.24 -1.85 -43.18
N LYS A 24 -23.49 -2.95 -43.22
CA LYS A 24 -23.93 -4.25 -42.70
C LYS A 24 -23.57 -4.27 -41.21
N GLY A 25 -24.55 -4.12 -40.32
CA GLY A 25 -24.37 -4.49 -38.91
C GLY A 25 -25.09 -3.66 -37.85
N ILE A 26 -25.44 -2.40 -38.11
CA ILE A 26 -25.86 -1.46 -37.05
C ILE A 26 -27.37 -1.15 -37.12
N CYS A 27 -28.21 -2.18 -37.26
CA CYS A 27 -29.66 -1.98 -37.35
C CYS A 27 -30.47 -3.14 -36.75
N ARG A 28 -30.11 -3.59 -35.55
CA ARG A 28 -31.05 -4.34 -34.71
C ARG A 28 -31.08 -3.76 -33.30
N LYS A 29 -32.27 -3.24 -32.99
CA LYS A 29 -32.87 -3.07 -31.67
C LYS A 29 -32.53 -1.79 -30.90
N PHE A 30 -32.88 -0.66 -31.50
CA PHE A 30 -33.63 0.37 -30.77
C PHE A 30 -35.12 0.12 -31.05
N ALA A 31 -35.89 -0.27 -30.04
CA ALA A 31 -37.35 -0.35 -30.08
C ALA A 31 -37.92 0.00 -28.70
N PRO A 32 -39.14 0.58 -28.62
CA PRO A 32 -39.48 1.63 -27.67
C PRO A 32 -40.10 1.15 -26.35
N SER A 33 -39.95 2.02 -25.35
CA SER A 33 -40.61 2.09 -24.04
C SER A 33 -42.09 1.64 -24.06
N LYS A 34 -42.38 0.56 -23.32
CA LYS A 34 -43.71 0.27 -22.77
C LYS A 34 -43.56 -0.30 -21.37
N GLY A 35 -44.05 0.43 -20.37
CA GLY A 35 -44.36 -0.07 -19.03
C GLY A 35 -43.13 -0.29 -18.13
N CYS A 36 -42.71 0.76 -17.42
CA CYS A 36 -41.82 0.62 -16.27
C CYS A 36 -42.63 -0.01 -15.14
N THR A 37 -42.69 -1.35 -15.09
CA THR A 37 -43.19 -2.05 -13.92
C THR A 37 -42.17 -1.87 -12.79
N MET A 38 -42.64 -1.29 -11.68
CA MET A 38 -41.91 -1.03 -10.42
C MET A 38 -41.22 -2.28 -9.81
N THR A 39 -41.36 -3.44 -10.44
CA THR A 39 -40.80 -4.74 -10.05
C THR A 39 -39.41 -5.04 -10.60
N GLU A 40 -38.93 -4.35 -11.65
CA GLU A 40 -37.56 -4.57 -12.20
C GLU A 40 -36.49 -3.76 -11.47
N ILE A 41 -36.84 -2.59 -10.90
CA ILE A 41 -35.90 -1.75 -10.14
C ILE A 41 -35.64 -2.34 -8.73
N LEU A 42 -36.61 -3.10 -8.21
CA LEU A 42 -36.50 -3.86 -6.95
C LEU A 42 -36.14 -5.34 -7.18
N GLY A 43 -35.75 -5.73 -8.40
CA GLY A 43 -35.25 -7.07 -8.73
C GLY A 43 -33.74 -7.22 -8.61
N LEU A 44 -33.04 -6.24 -8.02
CA LEU A 44 -31.59 -6.11 -8.11
C LEU A 44 -30.80 -7.17 -7.30
N TYR A 45 -31.39 -7.87 -6.34
CA TYR A 45 -30.69 -8.89 -5.54
C TYR A 45 -31.64 -10.03 -5.09
N PRO A 46 -31.93 -11.03 -5.93
CA PRO A 46 -32.73 -12.19 -5.53
C PRO A 46 -32.00 -13.12 -4.55
N ASP A 47 -30.67 -13.02 -4.42
CA ASP A 47 -29.87 -13.82 -3.50
C ASP A 47 -29.11 -12.91 -2.52
N PHE A 48 -29.74 -12.51 -1.41
CA PHE A 48 -29.10 -11.71 -0.36
C PHE A 48 -27.90 -12.43 0.28
N PHE A 49 -27.88 -13.77 0.28
CA PHE A 49 -26.85 -14.57 0.92
C PHE A 49 -26.43 -15.76 0.05
N ASP A 50 -25.44 -15.51 -0.79
CA ASP A 50 -24.70 -16.57 -1.47
C ASP A 50 -23.67 -17.16 -0.47
N PHE A 51 -24.13 -18.03 0.43
CA PHE A 51 -23.33 -18.67 1.49
C PHE A 51 -21.96 -19.20 1.02
N PRO A 52 -21.82 -19.91 -0.12
CA PRO A 52 -20.52 -20.41 -0.54
C PRO A 52 -19.60 -19.30 -1.07
N GLY A 53 -20.15 -18.21 -1.62
CA GLY A 53 -19.37 -17.03 -2.01
C GLY A 53 -18.84 -16.28 -0.79
N PHE A 54 -19.72 -16.02 0.17
CA PHE A 54 -19.40 -15.30 1.40
C PHE A 54 -18.39 -16.08 2.27
N ALA A 55 -18.58 -17.39 2.46
CA ALA A 55 -17.64 -18.22 3.20
C ALA A 55 -16.23 -18.24 2.59
N ARG A 56 -16.13 -18.29 1.25
CA ARG A 56 -14.85 -18.21 0.54
C ARG A 56 -14.17 -16.86 0.70
N LEU A 57 -14.94 -15.77 0.70
CA LEU A 57 -14.43 -14.42 0.97
C LEU A 57 -13.92 -14.32 2.41
N GLY A 58 -14.74 -14.73 3.38
CA GLY A 58 -14.39 -14.69 4.81
C GLY A 58 -13.14 -15.49 5.13
N LEU A 59 -13.01 -16.71 4.60
CA LEU A 59 -11.81 -17.54 4.81
C LEU A 59 -10.54 -16.87 4.26
N ARG A 60 -10.61 -16.27 3.06
CA ARG A 60 -9.47 -15.58 2.45
C ARG A 60 -9.10 -14.31 3.20
N LEU A 61 -10.09 -13.55 3.64
CA LEU A 61 -9.88 -12.37 4.46
C LEU A 61 -9.23 -12.74 5.80
N ALA A 62 -9.71 -13.80 6.44
CA ALA A 62 -9.15 -14.31 7.69
C ALA A 62 -7.69 -14.76 7.52
N LEU A 63 -7.38 -15.53 6.46
CA LEU A 63 -6.00 -15.92 6.15
C LEU A 63 -5.11 -14.69 5.90
N ASN A 64 -5.57 -13.76 5.08
CA ASN A 64 -4.85 -12.52 4.79
C ASN A 64 -4.58 -11.69 6.05
N LEU A 65 -5.58 -11.54 6.93
CA LEU A 65 -5.44 -10.85 8.21
C LEU A 65 -4.50 -11.61 9.16
N ALA A 66 -4.52 -12.94 9.17
CA ALA A 66 -3.61 -13.74 10.00
C ALA A 66 -2.13 -13.54 9.61
N PHE A 67 -1.81 -13.61 8.32
CA PHE A 67 -0.45 -13.33 7.84
C PHE A 67 -0.05 -11.88 8.04
N THR A 68 -0.97 -10.93 7.82
CA THR A 68 -0.73 -9.51 8.10
C THR A 68 -0.44 -9.29 9.58
N ALA A 69 -1.22 -9.89 10.47
CA ALA A 69 -0.99 -9.83 11.92
C ALA A 69 0.35 -10.46 12.30
N MET A 70 0.77 -11.55 11.65
CA MET A 70 2.07 -12.16 11.89
C MET A 70 3.23 -11.22 11.52
N ILE A 71 3.12 -10.49 10.40
CA ILE A 71 4.13 -9.49 10.02
C ILE A 71 4.10 -8.30 10.98
N VAL A 72 2.92 -7.71 11.19
CA VAL A 72 2.78 -6.47 11.96
C VAL A 72 3.05 -6.71 13.45
N LEU A 73 2.35 -7.64 14.09
CA LEU A 73 2.52 -7.88 15.52
C LEU A 73 3.78 -8.71 15.83
N GLY A 74 4.10 -9.69 14.97
CA GLY A 74 5.22 -10.60 15.21
C GLY A 74 6.59 -10.03 14.86
N VAL A 75 6.69 -9.23 13.79
CA VAL A 75 7.96 -8.63 13.34
C VAL A 75 8.01 -7.15 13.69
N TYR A 76 7.06 -6.35 13.19
CA TYR A 76 7.14 -4.90 13.29
C TYR A 76 7.04 -4.40 14.74
N VAL A 77 5.98 -4.78 15.48
CA VAL A 77 5.78 -4.32 16.87
C VAL A 77 6.89 -4.81 17.78
N ARG A 78 7.33 -6.06 17.63
CA ARG A 78 8.43 -6.61 18.42
C ARG A 78 9.73 -5.86 18.19
N ARG A 79 9.94 -5.31 17.00
CA ARG A 79 11.19 -4.65 16.62
C ARG A 79 11.20 -3.16 16.88
N TYR A 80 10.13 -2.46 16.53
CA TYR A 80 10.07 -1.00 16.55
C TYR A 80 9.28 -0.45 17.74
N GLY A 81 8.46 -1.26 18.42
CA GLY A 81 7.74 -0.89 19.65
C GLY A 81 6.71 0.25 19.50
N LYS A 82 6.55 0.84 18.32
CA LYS A 82 5.68 2.01 18.07
C LYS A 82 4.30 1.58 17.57
N ASN A 83 3.27 1.95 18.33
CA ASN A 83 1.89 1.58 18.03
C ASN A 83 1.22 2.45 16.94
N GLU A 84 1.85 3.57 16.57
CA GLU A 84 1.25 4.60 15.70
C GLU A 84 0.86 4.08 14.30
N TYR A 85 1.61 3.13 13.74
CA TYR A 85 1.39 2.64 12.38
C TYR A 85 0.66 1.29 12.28
N ILE A 86 0.41 0.61 13.41
CA ILE A 86 -0.29 -0.68 13.43
C ILE A 86 -1.66 -0.54 12.78
N PHE A 87 -2.44 0.46 13.20
CA PHE A 87 -3.76 0.74 12.65
C PHE A 87 -3.70 0.99 11.14
N THR A 88 -2.74 1.81 10.69
CA THR A 88 -2.53 2.12 9.28
C THR A 88 -2.28 0.85 8.48
N TYR A 89 -1.41 -0.05 8.93
CA TYR A 89 -1.10 -1.29 8.19
C TYR A 89 -2.33 -2.18 8.02
N PHE A 90 -3.12 -2.39 9.08
CA PHE A 90 -4.35 -3.18 8.98
C PHE A 90 -5.39 -2.54 8.07
N MET A 91 -5.58 -1.22 8.15
CA MET A 91 -6.54 -0.51 7.31
C MET A 91 -6.14 -0.54 5.84
N PHE A 92 -4.87 -0.26 5.52
CA PHE A 92 -4.37 -0.37 4.14
C PHE A 92 -4.52 -1.78 3.59
N ASN A 93 -4.17 -2.80 4.38
CA ASN A 93 -4.37 -4.20 4.00
C ASN A 93 -5.83 -4.53 3.67
N ALA A 94 -6.74 -4.19 4.58
CA ALA A 94 -8.16 -4.51 4.46
C ALA A 94 -8.80 -3.78 3.26
N ILE A 95 -8.50 -2.48 3.08
CA ILE A 95 -9.01 -1.68 1.97
C ILE A 95 -8.49 -2.23 0.63
N THR A 96 -7.18 -2.51 0.53
CA THR A 96 -6.61 -3.07 -0.69
C THR A 96 -7.20 -4.44 -1.00
N PHE A 97 -7.35 -5.32 0.00
CA PHE A 97 -7.97 -6.63 -0.20
C PHE A 97 -9.40 -6.50 -0.72
N ALA A 98 -10.20 -5.63 -0.10
CA ALA A 98 -11.59 -5.39 -0.51
C ALA A 98 -11.65 -4.82 -1.94
N LEU A 99 -10.81 -3.84 -2.26
CA LEU A 99 -10.75 -3.23 -3.58
C LEU A 99 -10.39 -4.26 -4.66
N CYS A 100 -9.33 -5.04 -4.44
CA CYS A 100 -8.93 -6.10 -5.37
C CYS A 100 -9.98 -7.21 -5.48
N PHE A 101 -10.68 -7.53 -4.38
CA PHE A 101 -11.75 -8.51 -4.40
C PHE A 101 -12.91 -8.04 -5.29
N LEU A 102 -13.33 -6.78 -5.16
CA LEU A 102 -14.41 -6.17 -5.95
C LEU A 102 -14.03 -6.04 -7.43
N LEU A 103 -12.79 -5.69 -7.72
CA LEU A 103 -12.27 -5.51 -9.08
C LEU A 103 -12.02 -6.82 -9.81
N ARG A 104 -12.21 -7.99 -9.18
CA ARG A 104 -12.03 -9.29 -9.86
C ARG A 104 -12.98 -9.51 -11.04
N LYS A 105 -14.11 -8.79 -11.07
CA LYS A 105 -15.05 -8.80 -12.20
C LYS A 105 -14.60 -7.90 -13.37
N VAL A 106 -13.59 -7.06 -13.15
CA VAL A 106 -12.97 -6.15 -14.11
C VAL A 106 -11.63 -6.75 -14.56
N PRO A 107 -11.16 -6.51 -15.80
CA PRO A 107 -9.81 -6.89 -16.19
C PRO A 107 -8.77 -6.35 -15.20
N ILE A 108 -8.03 -7.26 -14.57
CA ILE A 108 -7.12 -6.98 -13.45
C ILE A 108 -6.02 -5.98 -13.85
N GLU A 109 -5.62 -5.97 -15.11
CA GLU A 109 -4.58 -5.08 -15.65
C GLU A 109 -4.91 -3.59 -15.45
N LEU A 110 -6.17 -3.20 -15.66
CA LEU A 110 -6.61 -1.81 -15.51
C LEU A 110 -6.71 -1.42 -14.03
N GLY A 111 -7.22 -2.32 -13.18
CA GLY A 111 -7.31 -2.10 -11.73
C GLY A 111 -5.95 -1.98 -11.05
N PHE A 112 -4.96 -2.76 -11.50
CA PHE A 112 -3.60 -2.72 -10.99
C PHE A 112 -2.89 -1.41 -11.35
N ALA A 113 -3.00 -0.96 -12.61
CA ALA A 113 -2.40 0.30 -13.06
C ALA A 113 -2.95 1.52 -12.27
N LEU A 114 -4.27 1.57 -12.06
CA LEU A 114 -4.91 2.62 -11.26
C LEU A 114 -4.50 2.56 -9.78
N GLY A 115 -4.41 1.36 -9.19
CA GLY A 115 -4.01 1.17 -7.80
C GLY A 115 -2.56 1.60 -7.53
N LEU A 116 -1.64 1.22 -8.41
CA LEU A 116 -0.23 1.57 -8.28
C LEU A 116 0.00 3.09 -8.42
N PHE A 117 -0.71 3.73 -9.36
CA PHE A 117 -0.66 5.19 -9.51
C PHE A 117 -1.23 5.91 -8.29
N ALA A 118 -2.33 5.41 -7.70
CA ALA A 118 -2.90 5.98 -6.49
C ALA A 118 -1.95 5.89 -5.29
N VAL A 119 -1.32 4.72 -5.09
CA VAL A 119 -0.33 4.53 -4.01
C VAL A 119 0.87 5.45 -4.19
N PHE A 120 1.44 5.55 -5.41
CA PHE A 120 2.53 6.48 -5.69
C PHE A 120 2.12 7.95 -5.56
N GLY A 121 0.87 8.28 -5.89
CA GLY A 121 0.30 9.61 -5.65
C GLY A 121 0.32 9.97 -4.18
N ILE A 122 -0.27 9.13 -3.33
CA ILE A 122 -0.31 9.34 -1.87
C ILE A 122 1.12 9.45 -1.30
N LEU A 123 2.04 8.60 -1.77
CA LEU A 123 3.44 8.61 -1.33
C LEU A 123 4.18 9.90 -1.70
N ARG A 124 3.83 10.55 -2.82
CA ARG A 124 4.44 11.82 -3.23
C ARG A 124 3.96 13.01 -2.39
N TYR A 125 2.75 12.97 -1.85
CA TYR A 125 2.16 14.09 -1.10
C TYR A 125 2.47 14.06 0.40
N ARG A 126 3.26 13.09 0.86
CA ARG A 126 3.56 13.01 2.29
C ARG A 126 4.63 14.04 2.68
N THR A 127 4.26 14.97 3.56
CA THR A 127 5.08 16.12 3.97
C THR A 127 5.97 15.90 5.20
N GLU A 128 5.72 14.86 6.00
CA GLU A 128 6.64 14.47 7.08
C GLU A 128 7.70 13.48 6.59
N ALA A 129 8.80 13.28 7.30
CA ALA A 129 9.80 12.25 6.98
C ALA A 129 9.47 10.95 7.74
N ILE A 130 8.86 9.96 7.08
CA ILE A 130 8.62 8.61 7.62
C ILE A 130 9.96 7.90 7.44
N ARG A 131 10.32 7.09 8.43
CA ARG A 131 11.45 6.18 8.27
C ARG A 131 11.19 5.28 7.07
N THR A 132 12.18 5.10 6.21
CA THR A 132 12.07 4.23 5.01
C THR A 132 11.54 2.82 5.33
N GLN A 133 11.71 2.35 6.56
CA GLN A 133 11.17 1.08 7.06
C GLN A 133 9.63 1.06 7.07
N ASP A 134 8.97 2.08 7.65
CA ASP A 134 7.52 2.05 7.86
C ASP A 134 6.77 2.01 6.51
N LEU A 135 7.31 2.69 5.50
CA LEU A 135 6.82 2.68 4.12
C LEU A 135 6.99 1.31 3.45
N THR A 136 8.11 0.63 3.69
CA THR A 136 8.36 -0.71 3.15
C THR A 136 7.38 -1.73 3.73
N TYR A 137 7.08 -1.65 5.02
CA TYR A 137 6.08 -2.50 5.66
C TYR A 137 4.67 -2.26 5.09
N MET A 138 4.29 -1.02 4.78
CA MET A 138 3.04 -0.75 4.06
C MET A 138 2.98 -1.48 2.72
N PHE A 139 4.06 -1.41 1.93
CA PHE A 139 4.11 -2.10 0.64
C PHE A 139 4.02 -3.60 0.75
N VAL A 140 4.71 -4.22 1.72
CA VAL A 140 4.64 -5.66 1.96
C VAL A 140 3.20 -6.07 2.29
N VAL A 141 2.55 -5.34 3.18
CA VAL A 141 1.18 -5.60 3.62
C VAL A 141 0.16 -5.37 2.48
N ILE A 142 0.35 -4.35 1.64
CA ILE A 142 -0.46 -4.11 0.44
C ILE A 142 -0.27 -5.25 -0.58
N GLY A 143 0.98 -5.67 -0.83
CA GLY A 143 1.27 -6.78 -1.73
C GLY A 143 0.64 -8.09 -1.28
N LEU A 144 0.69 -8.36 0.03
CA LEU A 144 0.04 -9.51 0.66
C LEU A 144 -1.49 -9.49 0.44
N ALA A 145 -2.13 -8.33 0.59
CA ALA A 145 -3.56 -8.16 0.32
C ALA A 145 -3.91 -8.46 -1.14
N ILE A 146 -3.12 -7.94 -2.09
CA ILE A 146 -3.34 -8.15 -3.53
C ILE A 146 -3.19 -9.64 -3.87
N LEU A 147 -2.12 -10.29 -3.39
CA LEU A 147 -1.88 -11.72 -3.62
C LEU A 147 -3.05 -12.58 -3.13
N ASN A 148 -3.51 -12.34 -1.88
CA ASN A 148 -4.62 -13.08 -1.31
C ASN A 148 -5.98 -12.78 -1.99
N ALA A 149 -6.18 -11.55 -2.48
CA ALA A 149 -7.42 -11.18 -3.17
C ALA A 149 -7.51 -11.79 -4.57
N VAL A 150 -6.41 -11.78 -5.33
CA VAL A 150 -6.34 -12.22 -6.74
C VAL A 150 -6.26 -13.74 -6.88
N ALA A 151 -5.85 -14.47 -5.85
CA ALA A 151 -5.74 -15.93 -5.88
C ALA A 151 -7.01 -16.61 -6.45
N ASN A 152 -6.93 -17.20 -7.63
CA ASN A 152 -8.08 -17.83 -8.30
C ASN A 152 -8.20 -19.32 -7.94
N LYS A 153 -9.29 -19.98 -8.35
CA LYS A 153 -9.52 -21.42 -8.10
C LYS A 153 -8.41 -22.35 -8.61
N LYS A 154 -7.55 -21.87 -9.52
CA LYS A 154 -6.39 -22.62 -10.04
C LYS A 154 -5.22 -22.66 -9.06
N VAL A 155 -5.15 -21.71 -8.13
CA VAL A 155 -4.10 -21.63 -7.12
C VAL A 155 -4.54 -22.47 -5.93
N SER A 156 -3.73 -23.46 -5.56
CA SER A 156 -4.02 -24.31 -4.41
C SER A 156 -3.85 -23.51 -3.11
N LEU A 157 -4.61 -23.88 -2.08
CA LEU A 157 -4.45 -23.27 -0.75
C LEU A 157 -3.02 -23.49 -0.21
N ALA A 158 -2.39 -24.62 -0.55
CA ALA A 158 -1.00 -24.90 -0.19
C ALA A 158 -0.01 -23.93 -0.85
N GLU A 159 -0.18 -23.62 -2.13
CA GLU A 159 0.66 -22.63 -2.85
C GLU A 159 0.49 -21.25 -2.23
N LEU A 160 -0.73 -20.86 -1.89
CA LEU A 160 -1.02 -19.59 -1.24
C LEU A 160 -0.34 -19.49 0.14
N LEU A 161 -0.39 -20.55 0.94
CA LEU A 161 0.30 -20.60 2.24
C LEU A 161 1.82 -20.54 2.09
N LEU A 162 2.38 -21.23 1.09
CA LEU A 162 3.82 -21.21 0.82
C LEU A 162 4.29 -19.80 0.44
N VAL A 163 3.58 -19.13 -0.47
CA VAL A 163 3.92 -17.77 -0.89
C VAL A 163 3.80 -16.80 0.28
N ASN A 164 2.67 -16.78 0.99
CA ASN A 164 2.50 -15.90 2.15
C ASN A 164 3.56 -16.19 3.23
N GLY A 165 3.79 -17.46 3.55
CA GLY A 165 4.80 -17.91 4.51
C GLY A 165 6.21 -17.48 4.10
N SER A 166 6.55 -17.56 2.82
CA SER A 166 7.86 -17.13 2.31
C SER A 166 8.07 -15.62 2.46
N ILE A 167 7.02 -14.80 2.26
CA ILE A 167 7.08 -13.35 2.47
C ILE A 167 7.31 -13.06 3.95
N VAL A 168 6.53 -13.67 4.85
CA VAL A 168 6.73 -13.48 6.30
C VAL A 168 8.12 -13.93 6.73
N PHE A 169 8.56 -15.09 6.25
CA PHE A 169 9.89 -15.63 6.56
C PHE A 169 11.00 -14.69 6.08
N LEU A 170 10.93 -14.20 4.84
CA LEU A 170 11.91 -13.29 4.28
C LEU A 170 11.95 -11.97 5.05
N THR A 171 10.79 -11.38 5.37
CA THR A 171 10.71 -10.16 6.17
C THR A 171 11.31 -10.38 7.56
N ALA A 172 10.96 -11.48 8.24
CA ALA A 172 11.50 -11.80 9.55
C ALA A 172 13.02 -12.10 9.51
N MET A 173 13.52 -12.75 8.46
CA MET A 173 14.94 -13.04 8.30
C MET A 173 15.75 -11.77 8.07
N LEU A 174 15.31 -10.89 7.16
CA LEU A 174 15.98 -9.63 6.86
C LEU A 174 16.04 -8.71 8.09
N GLU A 175 14.97 -8.67 8.88
CA GLU A 175 14.91 -7.83 10.08
C GLU A 175 15.82 -8.35 11.22
N ARG A 176 16.07 -9.67 11.26
CA ARG A 176 16.96 -10.30 12.26
C ARG A 176 18.44 -10.15 11.94
N LEU A 177 18.79 -9.83 10.69
CA LEU A 177 20.18 -9.67 10.28
C LEU A 177 20.78 -8.43 10.95
N PRO A 178 21.87 -8.56 11.75
CA PRO A 178 22.45 -7.45 12.48
C PRO A 178 23.03 -6.37 11.56
N MET A 179 23.31 -6.70 10.31
CA MET A 179 23.77 -5.77 9.27
C MET A 179 22.74 -4.68 8.92
N PHE A 180 21.45 -4.92 9.18
CA PHE A 180 20.38 -3.93 8.99
C PHE A 180 20.00 -3.19 10.28
N ARG A 181 20.72 -3.38 11.40
CA ARG A 181 20.58 -2.53 12.59
C ARG A 181 20.99 -1.11 12.20
N ARG A 182 20.01 -0.20 12.11
CA ARG A 182 20.30 1.23 12.03
C ARG A 182 20.41 1.76 13.44
N ASP A 183 21.59 2.28 13.78
CA ASP A 183 21.76 3.07 14.99
C ASP A 183 20.81 4.27 14.94
N GLN A 184 20.12 4.54 16.05
CA GLN A 184 19.35 5.77 16.15
C GLN A 184 20.33 6.94 16.21
N SER A 185 20.06 7.97 15.42
CA SER A 185 20.89 9.17 15.35
C SER A 185 20.16 10.35 15.96
N ARG A 186 20.79 11.05 16.90
CA ARG A 186 20.29 12.33 17.43
C ARG A 186 21.30 13.43 17.14
N VAL A 187 20.79 14.57 16.69
CA VAL A 187 21.61 15.77 16.53
C VAL A 187 21.61 16.53 17.84
N VAL A 188 22.79 16.80 18.38
CA VAL A 188 23.01 17.56 19.61
C VAL A 188 23.88 18.77 19.28
N THR A 189 23.49 19.94 19.77
CA THR A 189 24.32 21.14 19.70
C THR A 189 25.35 21.06 20.82
N TYR A 190 26.63 21.06 20.45
CA TYR A 190 27.76 20.96 21.34
C TYR A 190 28.50 22.30 21.43
N ASP A 191 28.94 22.65 22.63
CA ASP A 191 29.50 23.94 23.00
C ASP A 191 31.03 23.93 23.18
N ASN A 192 31.63 22.76 23.42
CA ASN A 192 33.07 22.69 23.72
C ASN A 192 33.93 22.53 22.45
N MET A 193 34.22 23.66 21.80
CA MET A 193 35.02 23.73 20.56
C MET A 193 36.47 23.22 20.72
N ASP A 194 37.05 23.24 21.92
CA ASP A 194 38.42 22.81 22.15
C ASP A 194 38.65 21.32 21.88
N ILE A 195 37.65 20.49 22.20
CA ILE A 195 37.71 19.03 21.98
C ILE A 195 37.57 18.72 20.49
N ILE A 196 36.68 19.44 19.80
CA ILE A 196 36.50 19.30 18.35
C ILE A 196 37.78 19.70 17.60
N ARG A 197 38.45 20.78 18.03
CA ARG A 197 39.69 21.27 17.40
C ARG A 197 40.86 20.30 17.55
N ARG A 198 40.93 19.57 18.68
CA ARG A 198 41.94 18.52 18.92
C ARG A 198 41.68 17.24 18.12
N ASN A 199 40.51 17.12 17.48
CA ASN A 199 40.05 15.93 16.78
C ASN A 199 40.10 14.65 17.65
N ASP A 200 39.91 14.84 18.95
CA ASP A 200 39.93 13.75 19.94
C ASP A 200 38.54 13.16 20.07
N ARG A 201 38.30 12.06 19.37
CA ARG A 201 37.00 11.38 19.36
C ARG A 201 36.68 10.70 20.67
N GLU A 202 37.68 10.22 21.40
CA GLU A 202 37.46 9.50 22.66
C GLU A 202 37.02 10.49 23.74
N ALA A 203 37.71 11.63 23.85
CA ALA A 203 37.32 12.71 24.75
C ALA A 203 35.93 13.26 24.42
N LEU A 204 35.57 13.36 23.13
CA LEU A 204 34.25 13.82 22.70
C LEU A 204 33.14 12.83 23.07
N ILE A 205 33.38 11.52 22.92
CA ILE A 205 32.42 10.48 23.32
C ILE A 205 32.21 10.51 24.82
N GLU A 206 33.27 10.63 25.62
CA GLU A 206 33.19 10.60 27.07
C GLU A 206 32.47 11.82 27.65
N ASP A 207 32.77 13.04 27.15
CA ASP A 207 32.07 14.25 27.57
C ASP A 207 30.58 14.20 27.17
N LEU A 208 30.28 13.75 25.95
CA LEU A 208 28.89 13.58 25.51
C LEU A 208 28.16 12.51 26.31
N ARG A 209 28.78 11.37 26.65
CA ARG A 209 28.20 10.34 27.52
C ARG A 209 27.91 10.89 28.91
N THR A 210 28.85 11.63 29.49
CA THR A 210 28.69 12.23 30.82
C THR A 210 27.55 13.24 30.86
N ARG A 211 27.42 14.08 29.83
CA ARG A 211 26.39 15.13 29.77
C ARG A 211 25.01 14.63 29.36
N THR A 212 24.95 13.67 28.43
CA THR A 212 23.67 13.19 27.89
C THR A 212 23.15 11.94 28.59
N GLY A 213 24.01 11.19 29.29
CA GLY A 213 23.65 9.91 29.92
C GLY A 213 23.35 8.78 28.93
N ILE A 214 23.61 8.97 27.63
CA ILE A 214 23.31 8.00 26.56
C ILE A 214 24.57 7.21 26.23
N ASN A 215 24.46 5.89 25.99
CA ASN A 215 25.60 5.08 25.58
C ASN A 215 25.90 5.27 24.08
N ILE A 216 26.75 6.25 23.77
CA ILE A 216 27.11 6.60 22.39
C ILE A 216 28.10 5.58 21.83
N GLN A 217 27.80 4.98 20.67
CA GLN A 217 28.71 4.08 19.94
C GLN A 217 29.54 4.80 18.89
N ARG A 218 28.94 5.78 18.19
CA ARG A 218 29.61 6.52 17.12
C ARG A 218 29.21 7.98 17.17
N VAL A 219 30.15 8.86 16.85
CA VAL A 219 29.94 10.31 16.77
C VAL A 219 30.38 10.81 15.41
N SER A 220 29.57 11.68 14.80
CA SER A 220 29.92 12.41 13.59
C SER A 220 29.75 13.90 13.82
N VAL A 221 30.83 14.66 13.66
CA VAL A 221 30.78 16.13 13.71
C VAL A 221 30.18 16.63 12.38
N GLY A 222 29.13 17.44 12.48
CA GLY A 222 28.43 18.05 11.36
C GLY A 222 28.89 19.49 11.13
N SER A 223 27.94 20.42 11.07
CA SER A 223 28.23 21.84 10.85
C SER A 223 28.82 22.52 12.09
N VAL A 224 29.91 23.26 11.89
CA VAL A 224 30.56 24.05 12.94
C VAL A 224 30.23 25.53 12.71
N ASN A 225 29.68 26.17 13.74
CA ASN A 225 29.38 27.59 13.77
C ASN A 225 30.45 28.33 14.57
N LEU A 226 31.44 28.85 13.85
CA LEU A 226 32.58 29.60 14.42
C LEU A 226 32.17 30.94 15.07
N LEU A 227 31.02 31.51 14.69
CA LEU A 227 30.56 32.78 15.28
C LEU A 227 29.96 32.60 16.67
N ARG A 228 29.48 31.39 16.98
CA ARG A 228 28.80 31.08 18.25
C ARG A 228 29.54 30.05 19.07
N ASP A 229 30.74 29.65 18.66
CA ASP A 229 31.50 28.54 19.24
C ASP A 229 30.64 27.29 19.51
N THR A 230 29.79 26.93 18.54
CA THR A 230 28.95 25.74 18.64
C THR A 230 29.13 24.84 17.44
N ALA A 231 29.00 23.54 17.64
CA ALA A 231 29.00 22.55 16.58
C ALA A 231 27.77 21.66 16.68
N GLN A 232 27.18 21.31 15.54
CA GLN A 232 26.19 20.25 15.49
C GLN A 232 26.90 18.91 15.42
N VAL A 233 26.60 18.04 16.38
CA VAL A 233 27.18 16.70 16.47
C VAL A 233 26.06 15.68 16.37
N THR A 234 26.20 14.72 15.46
CA THR A 234 25.28 13.59 15.35
C THR A 234 25.83 12.42 16.16
N VAL A 235 25.11 12.05 17.22
CA VAL A 235 25.42 10.89 18.07
C VAL A 235 24.60 9.70 17.61
N TYR A 236 25.25 8.55 17.47
CA TYR A 236 24.64 7.27 17.13
C TYR A 236 24.67 6.37 18.36
N PHE A 237 23.49 5.91 18.77
CA PHE A 237 23.30 5.04 19.93
C PHE A 237 22.40 3.86 19.55
N PRO A 238 22.56 2.71 20.21
CA PRO A 238 21.68 1.57 20.00
C PRO A 238 20.27 1.92 20.45
N GLU A 239 19.26 1.40 19.75
CA GLU A 239 17.82 1.59 19.99
C GLU A 239 17.34 1.10 21.39
N GLU A 240 18.22 0.55 22.21
CA GLU A 240 17.96 -0.02 23.55
C GLU A 240 18.27 0.93 24.72
N ASP A 241 18.24 2.25 24.54
CA ASP A 241 18.27 3.20 25.67
C ASP A 241 16.86 3.76 25.96
N PRO A 242 16.13 3.21 26.94
CA PRO A 242 14.88 3.75 27.45
C PRO A 242 15.20 4.79 28.52
N ASN A 243 15.38 6.05 28.13
CA ASN A 243 15.26 7.18 29.05
C ASN A 243 14.21 8.14 28.52
#